data_AF-A0A4U6CPI8-F1
#
_entry.id   AF-A0A4U6CPI8-F1
#
_cell.length_a   1.000
_cell.length_b   1.000
_cell.length_c   1.000
_cell.angle_alpha   90.00
_cell.angle_beta   90.00
_cell.angle_gamma   90.00
#
_symmetry.space_group_name_H-M   'P 1'
#
loop_
_entity.id
_entity.type
_entity.pdbx_description
1 polymer ?
#
loop_
_entity_poly.entity_id
_entity_poly.type
_entity_poly.pdbx_seq_one_letter_code
_entity_poly.pdbx_strand_id
1 'polypeptide(L)'
;MKMKLFEEFLIKFERPDWSRNPEFALLDALIEGHPSLVTLVSADILKGCKQSDFGRQDMPGVEQIVRAAIYKELKGLDYRELEYAQTDSRICAQFIKIDVVRPYSFQLYQKYISKITEENVQKLLVSLNK
;
A
#
# COMPACT_ATOMS: atom_id res chain seq x y z
N MET A 1 -26.58 4.80 -28.11
CA MET A 1 -25.16 4.69 -27.69
C MET A 1 -25.14 4.00 -26.33
N LYS A 2 -24.79 2.71 -26.25
CA LYS A 2 -24.78 1.95 -24.98
C LYS A 2 -23.48 2.26 -24.23
N MET A 3 -23.56 2.85 -23.04
CA MET A 3 -22.43 2.90 -22.11
C MET A 3 -22.02 1.46 -21.77
N LYS A 4 -20.84 1.05 -22.23
CA LYS A 4 -20.18 -0.16 -21.72
C LYS A 4 -19.48 0.24 -20.43
N LEU A 5 -19.94 -0.28 -19.30
CA LEU A 5 -19.18 -0.26 -18.06
C LEU A 5 -18.05 -1.27 -18.24
N PHE A 6 -16.79 -0.81 -18.16
CA PHE A 6 -15.60 -1.61 -18.50
C PHE A 6 -15.11 -2.49 -17.34
N GLU A 7 -15.70 -2.38 -16.16
CA GLU A 7 -15.40 -3.24 -15.01
C GLU A 7 -16.71 -3.66 -14.34
N GLU A 8 -16.86 -4.97 -14.08
CA GLU A 8 -17.87 -5.46 -13.17
C GLU A 8 -17.50 -4.95 -11.77
N PHE A 9 -18.30 -4.04 -11.22
CA PHE A 9 -18.19 -3.62 -9.82
C PHE A 9 -18.50 -4.81 -8.92
N LEU A 10 -17.52 -5.70 -8.70
CA LEU A 10 -17.53 -6.64 -7.61
C LEU A 10 -17.44 -5.83 -6.33
N ILE A 11 -18.58 -5.47 -5.77
CA ILE A 11 -18.65 -4.87 -4.44
C ILE A 11 -18.12 -5.92 -3.47
N LYS A 12 -16.84 -5.80 -3.10
CA LYS A 12 -16.21 -6.69 -2.12
C LYS A 12 -16.69 -6.25 -0.73
N PHE A 13 -17.82 -6.81 -0.30
CA PHE A 13 -18.36 -6.64 1.07
C PHE A 13 -17.59 -7.45 2.13
N GLU A 14 -16.49 -8.11 1.76
CA GLU A 14 -15.67 -8.86 2.72
C GLU A 14 -14.99 -7.89 3.67
N ARG A 15 -15.47 -7.86 4.92
CA ARG A 15 -14.74 -7.21 6.01
C ARG A 15 -13.49 -8.05 6.28
N PRO A 16 -12.30 -7.45 6.29
CA PRO A 16 -11.08 -8.17 6.65
C PRO A 16 -11.18 -8.73 8.07
N ASP A 17 -10.87 -10.01 8.23
CA ASP A 17 -10.79 -10.65 9.55
C ASP A 17 -9.43 -10.34 10.18
N TRP A 18 -9.42 -9.32 11.02
CA TRP A 18 -8.23 -8.88 11.74
C TRP A 18 -7.98 -9.62 13.06
N SER A 19 -8.81 -10.61 13.43
CA SER A 19 -8.74 -11.26 14.76
C SER A 19 -7.34 -11.78 15.12
N ARG A 20 -6.61 -12.28 14.12
CA ARG A 20 -5.24 -12.81 14.27
C ARG A 20 -4.15 -11.76 14.12
N ASN A 21 -4.46 -10.58 13.59
CA ASN A 21 -3.50 -9.50 13.36
C ASN A 21 -4.16 -8.13 13.67
N PRO A 22 -4.51 -7.86 14.93
CA PRO A 22 -5.22 -6.63 15.32
C PRO A 22 -4.41 -5.36 15.06
N GLU A 23 -3.08 -5.45 15.05
CA GLU A 23 -2.18 -4.34 14.72
C GLU A 23 -2.48 -3.76 13.32
N PHE A 24 -2.75 -4.63 12.33
CA PHE A 24 -3.10 -4.17 10.99
C PHE A 24 -4.46 -3.48 10.94
N ALA A 25 -5.42 -3.87 11.79
CA ALA A 25 -6.71 -3.18 11.88
C ALA A 25 -6.53 -1.73 12.36
N LEU A 26 -5.68 -1.55 13.38
CA LEU A 26 -5.38 -0.24 13.93
C LEU A 26 -4.66 0.63 12.91
N LEU A 27 -3.65 0.09 12.23
CA LEU A 27 -2.90 0.81 11.21
C LEU A 27 -3.75 1.14 9.99
N ASP A 28 -4.62 0.21 9.57
CA ASP A 28 -5.56 0.45 8.48
C ASP A 28 -6.49 1.63 8.80
N ALA A 29 -7.11 1.62 9.98
CA ALA A 29 -7.97 2.71 10.44
C ALA A 29 -7.23 4.04 10.58
N LEU A 30 -5.98 4.03 11.07
CA LEU A 30 -5.17 5.24 11.20
C LEU A 30 -4.80 5.86 9.84
N ILE A 31 -4.39 5.02 8.88
CA ILE A 31 -4.03 5.48 7.52
C ILE A 31 -5.28 6.00 6.80
N GLU A 32 -6.42 5.34 6.96
CA GLU A 32 -7.70 5.80 6.39
C GLU A 32 -8.21 7.10 7.03
N GLY A 33 -8.07 7.22 8.35
CA GLY A 33 -8.49 8.42 9.10
C GLY A 33 -7.61 9.64 8.84
N HIS A 34 -6.33 9.43 8.48
CA HIS A 34 -5.36 10.51 8.27
C HIS A 34 -4.61 10.39 6.93
N PRO A 35 -5.27 10.65 5.78
CA PRO A 35 -4.63 10.59 4.46
C PRO A 35 -3.41 11.52 4.32
N SER A 36 -3.34 12.58 5.13
CA SER A 36 -2.20 13.51 5.19
C SER A 36 -0.88 12.81 5.53
N LEU A 37 -0.90 11.70 6.27
CA LEU A 37 0.29 10.89 6.58
C LEU A 37 0.92 10.32 5.32
N VAL A 38 0.10 9.85 4.37
CA VAL A 38 0.57 9.32 3.08
C VAL A 38 1.16 10.44 2.23
N THR A 39 0.60 11.66 2.32
CA THR A 39 1.12 12.83 1.60
C THR A 39 2.54 13.19 2.02
N LEU A 40 2.90 13.05 3.29
CA LEU A 40 4.27 13.33 3.77
C LEU A 40 5.32 12.43 3.08
N VAL A 41 4.99 11.16 2.87
CA VAL A 41 5.90 10.16 2.27
C VAL A 41 5.81 10.18 0.74
N SER A 42 4.73 10.74 0.19
CA SER A 42 4.49 10.83 -1.27
C SER A 42 5.62 11.53 -2.02
N ALA A 43 6.21 12.58 -1.43
CA ALA A 43 7.30 13.34 -2.04
C ALA A 43 8.55 12.48 -2.29
N ASP A 44 8.87 11.56 -1.37
CA ASP A 44 10.00 10.63 -1.48
C ASP A 44 9.73 9.55 -2.52
N ILE A 45 8.54 8.96 -2.46
CA ILE A 45 8.15 7.84 -3.34
C ILE A 45 8.11 8.31 -4.80
N LEU A 46 7.52 9.48 -5.05
CA LEU A 46 7.37 10.06 -6.38
C LEU A 46 8.63 10.78 -6.88
N LYS A 47 9.68 10.91 -6.05
CA LYS A 47 10.94 11.53 -6.44
C LYS A 47 11.52 10.85 -7.68
N GLY A 48 11.68 11.64 -8.75
CA GLY A 48 12.19 11.18 -10.05
C GLY A 48 11.17 10.48 -10.96
N CYS A 49 9.90 10.41 -10.58
CA CYS A 49 8.82 9.98 -11.47
C CYS A 49 8.25 11.20 -12.22
N LYS A 50 8.16 11.12 -13.55
CA LYS A 50 7.35 12.07 -14.33
C LYS A 50 5.88 11.77 -14.00
N GLN A 51 5.18 12.71 -13.37
CA GLN A 51 3.73 12.63 -13.23
C GLN A 51 3.12 12.56 -14.63
N SER A 52 2.49 11.44 -14.98
CA SER A 52 1.55 11.38 -16.10
C SER A 52 0.16 11.47 -15.52
N ASP A 53 -0.68 12.35 -16.06
CA ASP A 53 -2.07 12.56 -15.60
C ASP A 53 -2.92 11.28 -15.72
N PHE A 54 -2.48 10.33 -16.55
CA PHE A 54 -2.99 8.97 -16.60
C PHE A 54 -2.03 8.06 -15.86
N GLY A 55 -2.43 7.61 -14.67
CA GLY A 55 -1.73 6.54 -13.96
C GLY A 55 -1.65 5.29 -14.83
N ARG A 56 -0.46 4.70 -14.97
CA ARG A 56 -0.34 3.35 -15.55
C ARG A 56 -1.02 2.39 -14.58
N GLN A 57 -1.92 1.52 -15.07
CA GLN A 57 -2.56 0.47 -14.27
C GLN A 57 -1.56 -0.44 -13.53
N ASP A 58 -0.31 -0.48 -13.98
CA ASP A 58 0.77 -1.30 -13.41
C ASP A 58 1.58 -0.60 -12.31
N MET A 59 1.24 0.63 -11.91
CA MET A 59 1.94 1.36 -10.86
C MET A 59 1.14 1.35 -9.55
N PRO A 60 1.71 0.88 -8.42
CA PRO A 60 1.02 1.00 -7.14
C PRO A 60 0.89 2.46 -6.75
N GLY A 61 -0.26 2.77 -6.14
CA GLY A 61 -0.49 4.04 -5.49
C GLY A 61 0.47 4.26 -4.33
N VAL A 62 0.70 5.53 -3.98
CA VAL A 62 1.57 5.90 -2.85
C VAL A 62 1.12 5.22 -1.56
N GLU A 63 -0.20 5.17 -1.31
CA GLU A 63 -0.76 4.49 -0.14
C GLU A 63 -0.42 2.99 -0.12
N GLN A 64 -0.51 2.30 -1.26
CA GLN A 64 -0.17 0.88 -1.37
C GLN A 64 1.32 0.64 -1.09
N ILE A 65 2.20 1.52 -1.58
CA ILE A 65 3.65 1.44 -1.30
C ILE A 65 3.93 1.63 0.19
N VAL A 66 3.29 2.61 0.84
CA VAL A 66 3.45 2.86 2.27
C VAL A 66 2.94 1.67 3.09
N ARG A 67 1.75 1.15 2.76
CA ARG A 67 1.19 -0.04 3.42
C ARG A 67 2.08 -1.27 3.22
N ALA A 68 2.63 -1.47 2.03
CA ALA A 68 3.57 -2.57 1.76
C ALA A 68 4.86 -2.44 2.58
N ALA A 69 5.40 -1.23 2.71
CA ALA A 69 6.56 -0.97 3.58
C ALA A 69 6.26 -1.32 5.04
N ILE A 70 5.12 -0.85 5.56
CA ILE A 70 4.69 -1.15 6.93
C ILE A 70 4.51 -2.66 7.14
N TYR A 71 3.84 -3.35 6.22
CA TYR A 71 3.61 -4.78 6.30
C TYR A 71 4.93 -5.56 6.32
N LYS A 72 5.85 -5.20 5.42
CA LYS A 72 7.20 -5.79 5.34
C LYS A 72 7.94 -5.64 6.66
N GLU A 73 7.98 -4.43 7.23
CA GLU A 73 8.71 -4.18 8.48
C GLU A 73 8.08 -4.89 9.67
N LEU A 74 6.74 -4.87 9.82
CA LEU A 74 6.06 -5.54 10.94
C LEU A 74 6.18 -7.06 10.90
N LYS A 75 6.23 -7.65 9.71
CA LYS A 75 6.41 -9.09 9.54
C LYS A 75 7.88 -9.51 9.42
N GLY A 76 8.82 -8.56 9.39
CA GLY A 76 10.25 -8.82 9.23
C GLY A 76 10.61 -9.46 7.90
N LEU A 77 9.88 -9.15 6.83
CA LEU A 77 10.02 -9.77 5.52
C LEU A 77 11.09 -9.09 4.67
N ASP A 78 11.69 -9.86 3.76
CA ASP A 78 12.39 -9.33 2.61
C ASP A 78 11.42 -8.96 1.46
N TYR A 79 11.93 -8.39 0.36
CA TYR A 79 11.09 -7.99 -0.77
C TYR A 79 10.48 -9.16 -1.55
N ARG A 80 11.13 -10.33 -1.58
CA ARG A 80 10.65 -11.53 -2.26
C ARG A 80 9.58 -12.23 -1.43
N GLU A 81 9.75 -12.26 -0.12
CA GLU A 81 8.76 -12.74 0.84
C GLU A 81 7.52 -11.83 0.84
N LEU A 82 7.72 -10.51 0.74
CA LEU A 82 6.61 -9.57 0.53
C LEU A 82 5.87 -9.89 -0.77
N GLU A 83 6.60 -10.12 -1.87
CA GLU A 83 6.02 -10.49 -3.17
C GLU A 83 5.15 -11.75 -3.04
N TYR A 84 5.69 -12.80 -2.42
CA TYR A 84 5.01 -14.06 -2.15
C TYR A 84 3.78 -13.89 -1.24
N ALA A 85 3.90 -13.08 -0.18
CA ALA A 85 2.83 -12.85 0.78
C ALA A 85 1.59 -12.19 0.13
N GLN A 86 1.75 -11.39 -0.93
CA GLN A 86 0.61 -10.83 -1.67
C GLN A 86 -0.32 -11.91 -2.25
N THR A 87 0.26 -13.03 -2.68
CA THR A 87 -0.49 -14.13 -3.30
C THR A 87 -0.99 -15.15 -2.28
N ASP A 88 -0.21 -15.41 -1.23
CA ASP A 88 -0.51 -16.46 -0.26
C ASP A 88 -1.38 -15.96 0.92
N SER A 89 -1.23 -14.69 1.29
CA SER A 89 -1.92 -14.10 2.45
C SER A 89 -3.03 -13.14 2.04
N ARG A 90 -4.28 -13.52 2.34
CA ARG A 90 -5.45 -12.64 2.20
C ARG A 90 -5.30 -11.34 3.01
N ILE A 91 -4.71 -11.43 4.21
CA ILE A 91 -4.48 -10.28 5.09
C ILE A 91 -3.47 -9.31 4.47
N CYS A 92 -2.43 -9.83 3.82
CA CYS A 92 -1.46 -9.01 3.09
C CYS A 92 -2.15 -8.22 1.98
N ALA A 93 -2.89 -8.91 1.11
CA ALA A 93 -3.57 -8.26 -0.01
C ALA A 93 -4.63 -7.23 0.45
N GLN A 94 -5.38 -7.56 1.51
CA GLN A 94 -6.37 -6.66 2.12
C GLN A 94 -5.70 -5.42 2.73
N PHE A 95 -4.65 -5.60 3.53
CA PHE A 95 -3.97 -4.48 4.19
C PHE A 95 -3.26 -3.56 3.20
N ILE A 96 -2.58 -4.12 2.19
CA ILE A 96 -1.90 -3.33 1.15
C ILE A 96 -2.92 -2.72 0.17
N LYS A 97 -4.16 -3.21 0.14
CA LYS A 97 -5.24 -2.80 -0.77
C LYS A 97 -4.90 -3.06 -2.24
N ILE A 98 -4.40 -4.27 -2.53
CA ILE A 98 -4.05 -4.69 -3.89
C ILE A 98 -5.03 -5.72 -4.43
N ASP A 99 -5.09 -5.84 -5.74
CA ASP A 99 -5.77 -6.96 -6.38
C ASP A 99 -4.88 -8.20 -6.30
N VAL A 100 -5.36 -9.25 -5.64
CA VAL A 100 -4.69 -10.57 -5.56
C VAL A 100 -4.37 -11.16 -6.93
N VAL A 101 -5.14 -10.80 -7.97
CA VAL A 101 -4.89 -11.28 -9.34
C VAL A 101 -3.72 -10.55 -10.00
N ARG A 102 -3.35 -9.37 -9.50
CA ARG A 102 -2.28 -8.53 -10.04
C ARG A 102 -1.28 -8.12 -8.95
N PRO A 103 -0.47 -9.07 -8.42
CA PRO A 103 0.55 -8.75 -7.45
C PRO A 103 1.65 -7.89 -8.07
N TYR A 104 2.28 -7.04 -7.27
CA TYR A 104 3.44 -6.25 -7.69
C TYR A 104 4.73 -7.02 -7.49
N SER A 105 5.70 -6.78 -8.38
CA SER A 105 6.99 -7.49 -8.30
C SER A 105 7.87 -6.98 -7.16
N PHE A 106 8.73 -7.85 -6.64
CA PHE A 106 9.67 -7.47 -5.57
C PHE A 106 10.57 -6.29 -5.96
N GLN A 107 10.97 -6.22 -7.24
CA GLN A 107 11.82 -5.14 -7.78
C GLN A 107 11.11 -3.80 -7.73
N LEU A 108 9.80 -3.81 -7.98
CA LEU A 108 8.99 -2.61 -7.95
C LEU A 108 8.86 -2.11 -6.51
N TYR A 109 8.56 -3.00 -5.56
CA TYR A 109 8.55 -2.63 -4.14
C TYR A 109 9.91 -2.11 -3.68
N GLN A 110 10.99 -2.83 -3.99
CA GLN A 110 12.34 -2.40 -3.65
C GLN A 110 12.63 -1.00 -4.22
N LYS A 111 12.27 -0.73 -5.48
CA LYS A 111 12.49 0.57 -6.13
C LYS A 111 11.78 1.73 -5.42
N TYR A 112 10.58 1.53 -4.89
CA TYR A 112 9.81 2.62 -4.27
C TYR A 112 10.01 2.71 -2.76
N ILE A 113 10.02 1.58 -2.05
CA ILE A 113 10.19 1.54 -0.60
C ILE A 113 11.58 2.05 -0.22
N SER A 114 12.63 1.71 -0.97
CA SER A 114 14.00 2.20 -0.69
C SER A 114 14.20 3.70 -0.85
N LYS A 115 13.24 4.42 -1.44
CA LYS A 115 13.30 5.89 -1.57
C LYS A 115 12.81 6.61 -0.32
N ILE A 116 12.05 5.92 0.53
CA ILE A 116 11.48 6.52 1.75
C ILE A 116 12.64 6.91 2.66
N THR A 117 12.77 8.20 2.94
CA THR A 117 13.87 8.72 3.76
C THR A 117 13.56 8.58 5.24
N GLU A 118 14.60 8.39 6.05
CA GLU A 118 14.47 8.33 7.52
C GLU A 118 13.80 9.60 8.08
N GLU A 119 14.11 10.77 7.52
CA GLU A 119 13.53 12.06 7.92
C GLU A 119 11.99 12.05 7.80
N ASN A 120 11.45 11.56 6.68
CA ASN A 120 10.00 11.53 6.48
C ASN A 120 9.33 10.41 7.26
N VAL A 121 10.03 9.31 7.56
CA VAL A 121 9.56 8.30 8.52
C VAL A 121 9.43 8.92 9.91
N GLN A 122 10.42 9.68 10.38
CA GLN A 122 10.34 10.35 11.68
C GLN A 122 9.18 11.35 11.74
N LYS A 123 8.97 12.16 10.67
CA LYS A 123 7.81 13.08 10.60
C LYS A 123 6.48 12.33 10.64
N LEU A 124 6.39 11.18 9.98
CA LEU A 124 5.21 10.32 10.03
C LEU A 124 4.96 9.81 11.46
N LEU A 125 6.00 9.33 12.15
CA LEU A 125 5.90 8.86 13.55
C LEU A 125 5.47 9.97 14.52
N VAL A 126 6.00 11.18 14.36
CA VAL A 126 5.58 12.34 15.18
C VAL A 126 4.12 12.71 14.89
N SER A 127 3.69 12.63 13.63
CA SER A 127 2.32 12.97 13.23
C SER A 127 1.30 11.94 13.69
N LEU A 128 1.69 10.66 13.84
CA LEU A 128 0.85 9.61 14.40
C LEU A 128 0.56 9.78 15.91
N ASN A 129 1.42 10.50 16.63
CA ASN A 129 1.31 10.71 18.07
C ASN A 129 0.57 12.02 18.46
N LYS A 130 0.02 12.74 17.49
CA LYS A 130 -0.78 13.95 17.71
C LYS A 130 -2.26 13.63 17.71
#